data_AF-A0A7W1BBN5-F1
#
_entry.id   AF-A0A7W1BBN5-F1
#
_cell.length_a   1.000
_cell.length_b   1.000
_cell.length_c   1.000
_cell.angle_alpha   90.00
_cell.angle_beta   90.00
_cell.angle_gamma   90.00
#
_symmetry.space_group_name_H-M   'P 1'
#
loop_
_entity.id
_entity.type
_entity.pdbx_description
1 polymer ?
#
loop_
_entity_poly.entity_id
_entity_poly.type
_entity_poly.pdbx_seq_one_letter_code
_entity_poly.pdbx_strand_id
1 'polypeptide(L)'
;MVVWKRLLFFEAALLCLALASQAWARDPSPAELIGKYLPEKKTLKSASKSEMLSAVCSATRKNRKSGAALASAAVAGRSEFAGETVATVLRCAGTTDCDYVGAVVAAAVAARAGVAIAVSDAAMARAPNCEESIQKAANAAGKTESDAAKEDEPSALIGKSAGANEGFDPRERLIPVCDNGAQRGVRESQVADFLRTHPGSFSGRCAPTPTPSSSPTVRPAAPAKPGISAPR
;
A
#
# COMPACT_ATOMS: atom_id res chain seq x y z
N MET A 1 -15.96 2.70 64.34
CA MET A 1 -15.99 2.87 62.88
C MET A 1 -14.82 3.74 62.40
N VAL A 2 -13.55 3.30 62.49
CA VAL A 2 -12.40 4.13 62.02
C VAL A 2 -11.29 3.32 61.32
N VAL A 3 -11.35 1.98 61.29
CA VAL A 3 -10.19 1.18 60.87
C VAL A 3 -10.14 0.87 59.36
N TRP A 4 -11.25 1.01 58.63
CA TRP A 4 -11.30 0.50 57.25
C TRP A 4 -10.76 1.44 56.16
N LYS A 5 -10.46 2.69 56.48
CA LYS A 5 -10.12 3.72 55.48
C LYS A 5 -8.62 3.80 55.13
N ARG A 6 -7.76 3.03 55.80
CA ARG A 6 -6.30 3.06 55.57
C ARG A 6 -5.76 1.94 54.66
N LEU A 7 -6.57 0.92 54.36
CA LEU A 7 -6.14 -0.18 53.50
C LEU A 7 -6.33 0.08 51.99
N LEU A 8 -7.17 1.05 51.61
CA LEU A 8 -7.42 1.36 50.19
C LEU A 8 -6.43 2.34 49.55
N PHE A 9 -5.54 2.97 50.33
CA PHE A 9 -4.56 3.92 49.79
C PHE A 9 -3.19 3.30 49.46
N PHE A 10 -2.91 2.08 49.94
CA PHE A 10 -1.60 1.44 49.70
C PHE A 10 -1.53 0.66 48.37
N GLU A 11 -2.67 0.26 47.80
CA GLU A 11 -2.73 -0.45 46.51
C GLU A 11 -2.51 0.47 45.29
N ALA A 12 -2.88 1.76 45.38
CA ALA A 12 -2.76 2.67 44.24
C ALA A 12 -1.32 3.11 43.95
N ALA A 13 -0.42 3.10 44.96
CA ALA A 13 0.97 3.52 44.77
C ALA A 13 1.85 2.41 44.16
N LEU A 14 1.49 1.14 44.36
CA LEU A 14 2.20 0.01 43.76
C LEU A 14 1.84 -0.20 42.29
N LEU A 15 0.65 0.23 41.84
CA LEU A 15 0.29 0.18 40.42
C LEU A 15 1.04 1.23 39.58
N CYS A 16 1.47 2.36 40.15
CA CYS A 16 2.19 3.40 39.40
C CYS A 16 3.67 3.07 39.15
N LEU A 17 4.29 2.16 39.90
CA LEU A 17 5.70 1.80 39.72
C LEU A 17 5.93 0.63 38.75
N ALA A 18 4.87 -0.05 38.31
CA ALA A 18 4.97 -1.12 37.30
C ALA A 18 4.84 -0.61 35.84
N LEU A 19 4.41 0.64 35.62
CA LEU A 19 4.28 1.25 34.29
C LEU A 19 5.52 2.05 33.83
N ALA A 20 6.52 2.25 34.70
CA ALA A 20 7.68 3.09 34.41
C ALA A 20 8.91 2.33 33.87
N SER A 21 8.91 0.98 33.85
CA SER A 21 10.02 0.15 33.34
C SER A 21 9.91 -0.19 31.86
N GLN A 22 8.94 0.38 31.16
CA GLN A 22 8.82 0.35 29.71
C GLN A 22 9.31 1.70 29.13
N ALA A 23 10.51 2.10 29.52
CA ALA A 23 11.36 2.87 28.61
C ALA A 23 11.87 1.86 27.56
N TRP A 24 10.98 1.46 26.65
CA TRP A 24 11.33 0.62 25.51
C TRP A 24 12.48 1.34 24.81
N ALA A 25 13.63 0.68 24.71
CA ALA A 25 14.56 1.00 23.66
C ALA A 25 13.78 0.77 22.36
N ARG A 26 13.11 1.82 21.85
CA ARG A 26 12.39 1.74 20.59
C ARG A 26 13.43 1.38 19.55
N ASP A 27 13.32 0.17 19.01
CA ASP A 27 14.12 -0.20 17.86
C ASP A 27 13.93 0.88 16.79
N PRO A 28 15.02 1.42 16.23
CA PRO A 28 14.93 2.52 15.28
C PRO A 28 14.05 2.08 14.11
N SER A 29 13.03 2.88 13.83
CA SER A 29 12.12 2.60 12.72
C SER A 29 12.90 2.54 11.40
N PRO A 30 12.42 1.80 10.39
CA PRO A 30 13.11 1.71 9.10
C PRO A 30 13.37 3.07 8.44
N ALA A 31 12.45 4.04 8.63
CA ALA A 31 12.64 5.41 8.16
C ALA A 31 13.76 6.15 8.92
N GLU A 32 13.88 5.95 10.24
CA GLU A 32 14.99 6.50 11.03
C GLU A 32 16.32 5.85 10.66
N LEU A 33 16.32 4.55 10.36
CA LEU A 33 17.52 3.86 9.87
C LEU A 33 18.04 4.45 8.57
N ILE A 34 17.16 4.85 7.65
CA ILE A 34 17.56 5.56 6.42
C ILE A 34 17.97 7.01 6.75
N GLY A 35 17.21 7.67 7.63
CA GLY A 35 17.45 9.05 8.05
C GLY A 35 18.84 9.29 8.63
N LYS A 36 19.42 8.30 9.33
CA LYS A 36 20.79 8.35 9.86
C LYS A 36 21.88 8.53 8.80
N TYR A 37 21.60 8.20 7.54
CA TYR A 37 22.55 8.30 6.42
C TYR A 37 22.20 9.43 5.44
N LEU A 38 21.16 10.21 5.73
CA LEU A 38 20.85 11.41 4.97
C LEU A 38 21.76 12.57 5.42
N PRO A 39 22.00 13.57 4.54
CA PRO A 39 22.65 14.81 4.93
C PRO A 39 21.92 15.50 6.08
N GLU A 40 22.65 16.26 6.88
CA GLU A 40 22.06 17.00 7.99
C GLU A 40 20.90 17.89 7.53
N LYS A 41 19.81 17.91 8.32
CA LYS A 41 18.57 18.68 8.06
C LYS A 41 17.77 18.23 6.83
N LYS A 42 18.10 17.08 6.23
CA LYS A 42 17.30 16.50 5.13
C LYS A 42 16.45 15.32 5.63
N THR A 43 15.21 15.30 5.19
CA THR A 43 14.30 14.15 5.33
C THR A 43 14.26 13.35 4.03
N LEU A 44 13.67 12.14 4.07
CA LEU A 44 13.41 11.33 2.88
C LEU A 44 12.71 12.11 1.77
N LYS A 45 11.79 13.02 2.11
CA LYS A 45 11.04 13.84 1.15
C LYS A 45 11.87 14.98 0.54
N SER A 46 12.78 15.57 1.31
CA SER A 46 13.54 16.77 0.88
C SER A 46 14.93 16.47 0.33
N ALA A 47 15.42 15.24 0.50
CA ALA A 47 16.68 14.78 -0.05
C ALA A 47 16.59 14.68 -1.58
N SER A 48 17.69 14.96 -2.26
CA SER A 48 17.80 14.64 -3.68
C SER A 48 17.72 13.12 -3.90
N LYS A 49 17.42 12.72 -5.14
CA LYS A 49 17.34 11.31 -5.53
C LYS A 49 18.62 10.54 -5.18
N SER A 50 19.79 11.09 -5.51
CA SER A 50 21.08 10.46 -5.26
C SER A 50 21.37 10.31 -3.76
N GLU A 51 21.08 11.36 -2.97
CA GLU A 51 21.24 11.32 -1.50
C GLU A 51 20.33 10.25 -0.87
N MET A 52 19.06 10.20 -1.29
CA MET A 52 18.11 9.18 -0.82
C MET A 52 18.59 7.77 -1.16
N LEU A 53 18.94 7.49 -2.42
CA LEU A 53 19.38 6.16 -2.84
C LEU A 53 20.71 5.76 -2.18
N SER A 54 21.62 6.71 -1.96
CA SER A 54 22.87 6.48 -1.21
C SER A 54 22.60 6.12 0.25
N ALA A 55 21.67 6.85 0.90
CA ALA A 55 21.26 6.57 2.28
C ALA A 55 20.57 5.21 2.41
N VAL A 56 19.66 4.88 1.50
CA VAL A 56 18.99 3.55 1.43
C VAL A 56 20.02 2.44 1.25
N CYS A 57 21.00 2.62 0.36
CA CYS A 57 22.07 1.64 0.16
C CYS A 57 22.91 1.44 1.44
N SER A 58 23.29 2.54 2.09
CA SER A 58 24.06 2.52 3.34
C SER A 58 23.31 1.83 4.47
N ALA A 59 22.03 2.16 4.64
CA ALA A 59 21.14 1.53 5.61
C ALA A 59 20.98 0.02 5.34
N THR A 60 20.82 -0.37 4.08
CA THR A 60 20.66 -1.77 3.66
C THR A 60 21.93 -2.58 3.92
N ARG A 61 23.11 -2.04 3.61
CA ARG A 61 24.39 -2.72 3.87
C ARG A 61 24.58 -3.04 5.36
N LYS A 62 24.15 -2.12 6.22
CA LYS A 62 24.27 -2.23 7.68
C LYS A 62 23.16 -3.06 8.31
N ASN A 63 21.97 -3.05 7.72
CA ASN A 63 20.78 -3.74 8.23
C ASN A 63 20.18 -4.64 7.15
N ARG A 64 20.98 -5.58 6.61
CA ARG A 64 20.56 -6.43 5.47
C ARG A 64 19.25 -7.16 5.72
N LYS A 65 19.07 -7.69 6.93
CA LYS A 65 17.84 -8.40 7.34
C LYS A 65 16.59 -7.51 7.29
N SER A 66 16.75 -6.19 7.39
CA SER A 66 15.66 -5.22 7.37
C SER A 66 15.37 -4.67 5.97
N GLY A 67 15.98 -5.21 4.91
CA GLY A 67 15.90 -4.63 3.57
C GLY A 67 14.48 -4.48 3.02
N ALA A 68 13.57 -5.42 3.31
CA ALA A 68 12.17 -5.29 2.93
C ALA A 68 11.49 -4.08 3.61
N ALA A 69 11.73 -3.90 4.92
CA ALA A 69 11.20 -2.77 5.67
C ALA A 69 11.83 -1.43 5.23
N LEU A 70 13.12 -1.43 4.89
CA LEU A 70 13.81 -0.25 4.34
C LEU A 70 13.26 0.13 2.96
N ALA A 71 13.02 -0.85 2.08
CA ALA A 71 12.41 -0.62 0.78
C ALA A 71 11.01 -0.04 0.93
N SER A 72 10.17 -0.63 1.80
CA SER A 72 8.83 -0.14 2.10
C SER A 72 8.83 1.31 2.60
N ALA A 73 9.68 1.64 3.59
CA ALA A 73 9.76 3.00 4.13
C ALA A 73 10.27 4.02 3.10
N ALA A 74 11.24 3.64 2.28
CA ALA A 74 11.74 4.50 1.21
C ALA A 74 10.67 4.75 0.13
N VAL A 75 9.94 3.71 -0.30
CA VAL A 75 8.85 3.82 -1.29
C VAL A 75 7.66 4.61 -0.73
N ALA A 76 7.30 4.40 0.53
CA ALA A 76 6.26 5.18 1.20
C ALA A 76 6.60 6.68 1.22
N GLY A 77 7.88 7.00 1.48
CA GLY A 77 8.42 8.34 1.47
C GLY A 77 8.41 8.98 0.08
N ARG A 78 8.84 8.25 -0.96
CA ARG A 78 9.01 8.73 -2.34
C ARG A 78 8.77 7.63 -3.37
N SER A 79 7.52 7.45 -3.76
CA SER A 79 7.11 6.38 -4.67
C SER A 79 7.54 6.59 -6.11
N GLU A 80 7.85 7.82 -6.51
CA GLU A 80 8.35 8.14 -7.85
C GLU A 80 9.66 7.41 -8.18
N PHE A 81 10.38 6.92 -7.15
CA PHE A 81 11.63 6.18 -7.28
C PHE A 81 11.52 4.73 -6.80
N ALA A 82 10.32 4.15 -6.82
CA ALA A 82 10.11 2.83 -6.22
C ALA A 82 10.94 1.73 -6.87
N GLY A 83 10.99 1.67 -8.21
CA GLY A 83 11.83 0.70 -8.93
C GLY A 83 13.32 0.87 -8.61
N GLU A 84 13.82 2.11 -8.59
CA GLU A 84 15.22 2.40 -8.28
C GLU A 84 15.59 2.12 -6.82
N THR A 85 14.64 2.33 -5.91
CA THR A 85 14.77 1.99 -4.50
C THR A 85 14.93 0.48 -4.34
N VAL A 86 14.06 -0.31 -4.96
CA VAL A 86 14.12 -1.77 -4.91
C VAL A 86 15.40 -2.29 -5.54
N ALA A 87 15.75 -1.81 -6.74
CA ALA A 87 17.01 -2.16 -7.38
C ALA A 87 18.23 -1.81 -6.51
N THR A 88 18.18 -0.68 -5.80
CA THR A 88 19.26 -0.24 -4.90
C THR A 88 19.35 -1.13 -3.65
N VAL A 89 18.22 -1.47 -3.04
CA VAL A 89 18.17 -2.38 -1.88
C VAL A 89 18.73 -3.74 -2.26
N LEU A 90 18.27 -4.35 -3.36
CA LEU A 90 18.76 -5.66 -3.82
C LEU A 90 20.25 -5.62 -4.13
N ARG A 91 20.72 -4.60 -4.84
CA ARG A 91 22.15 -4.41 -5.13
C ARG A 91 22.99 -4.27 -3.87
N CYS A 92 22.50 -3.52 -2.88
CA CYS A 92 23.26 -3.19 -1.67
C CYS A 92 23.17 -4.25 -0.58
N ALA A 93 22.18 -5.14 -0.63
CA ALA A 93 22.10 -6.33 0.22
C ALA A 93 23.19 -7.36 -0.12
N GLY A 94 23.61 -7.40 -1.39
CA GLY A 94 24.63 -8.33 -1.89
C GLY A 94 24.00 -9.62 -2.40
N THR A 95 24.53 -10.78 -2.01
CA THR A 95 23.94 -12.08 -2.33
C THR A 95 22.58 -12.20 -1.66
N THR A 96 21.53 -12.38 -2.46
CA THR A 96 20.15 -12.48 -2.00
C THR A 96 19.50 -13.72 -2.60
N ASP A 97 18.75 -14.44 -1.79
CA ASP A 97 17.87 -15.53 -2.23
C ASP A 97 16.53 -14.97 -2.73
N CYS A 98 15.77 -15.82 -3.42
CA CYS A 98 14.51 -15.40 -4.03
C CYS A 98 13.41 -15.08 -3.00
N ASP A 99 13.47 -15.64 -1.78
CA ASP A 99 12.54 -15.31 -0.71
C ASP A 99 12.79 -13.88 -0.22
N TYR A 100 14.05 -13.49 -0.04
CA TYR A 100 14.42 -12.12 0.29
C TYR A 100 14.00 -11.13 -0.82
N VAL A 101 14.25 -11.47 -2.09
CA VAL A 101 13.82 -10.65 -3.23
C VAL A 101 12.29 -10.49 -3.24
N GLY A 102 11.56 -11.58 -3.06
CA GLY A 102 10.10 -11.58 -2.96
C GLY A 102 9.60 -10.71 -1.80
N ALA A 103 10.22 -10.80 -0.63
CA ALA A 103 9.86 -9.98 0.53
C ALA A 103 10.09 -8.48 0.29
N VAL A 104 11.20 -8.10 -0.37
CA VAL A 104 11.47 -6.70 -0.74
C VAL A 104 10.44 -6.18 -1.73
N VAL A 105 10.09 -6.97 -2.75
CA VAL A 105 9.07 -6.62 -3.74
C VAL A 105 7.70 -6.47 -3.06
N ALA A 106 7.28 -7.46 -2.27
CA ALA A 106 6.00 -7.43 -1.58
C ALA A 106 5.88 -6.19 -0.67
N ALA A 107 6.92 -5.89 0.12
CA ALA A 107 6.91 -4.76 1.04
C ALA A 107 6.91 -3.40 0.32
N ALA A 108 7.57 -3.29 -0.84
CA ALA A 108 7.56 -2.10 -1.69
C ALA A 108 6.19 -1.88 -2.36
N VAL A 109 5.57 -2.94 -2.89
CA VAL A 109 4.25 -2.87 -3.51
C VAL A 109 3.15 -2.60 -2.47
N ALA A 110 3.24 -3.23 -1.29
CA ALA A 110 2.32 -2.95 -0.19
C ALA A 110 2.43 -1.50 0.33
N ALA A 111 3.60 -0.87 0.18
CA ALA A 111 3.76 0.54 0.54
C ALA A 111 2.98 1.47 -0.40
N ARG A 112 2.88 1.13 -1.71
CA ARG A 112 2.02 1.79 -2.70
C ARG A 112 1.69 0.85 -3.87
N ALA A 113 0.42 0.46 -4.03
CA ALA A 113 0.04 -0.49 -5.07
C ALA A 113 0.30 -0.01 -6.50
N GLY A 114 0.21 1.30 -6.74
CA GLY A 114 0.44 1.91 -8.05
C GLY A 114 1.87 1.77 -8.60
N VAL A 115 2.83 1.25 -7.81
CA VAL A 115 4.22 1.05 -8.26
C VAL A 115 4.57 -0.39 -8.62
N ALA A 116 3.60 -1.32 -8.59
CA ALA A 116 3.85 -2.76 -8.78
C ALA A 116 4.68 -3.09 -10.04
N ILE A 117 4.31 -2.53 -11.19
CA ILE A 117 5.02 -2.77 -12.46
C ILE A 117 6.48 -2.29 -12.38
N ALA A 118 6.70 -1.04 -11.97
CA ALA A 118 8.04 -0.46 -11.88
C ALA A 118 8.93 -1.20 -10.86
N VAL A 119 8.34 -1.70 -9.78
CA VAL A 119 9.02 -2.51 -8.77
C VAL A 119 9.39 -3.90 -9.32
N SER A 120 8.45 -4.59 -9.95
CA SER A 120 8.66 -5.92 -10.55
C SER A 120 9.72 -5.88 -11.65
N ASP A 121 9.63 -4.92 -12.57
CA ASP A 121 10.59 -4.78 -13.67
C ASP A 121 12.01 -4.54 -13.16
N ALA A 122 12.15 -3.64 -12.17
CA ALA A 122 13.43 -3.35 -11.55
C ALA A 122 14.00 -4.54 -10.77
N ALA A 123 13.14 -5.34 -10.12
CA ALA A 123 13.55 -6.56 -9.43
C ALA A 123 13.99 -7.64 -10.43
N MET A 124 13.25 -7.86 -11.53
CA MET A 124 13.60 -8.83 -12.57
C MET A 124 14.93 -8.48 -13.24
N ALA A 125 15.19 -7.19 -13.46
CA ALA A 125 16.48 -6.72 -13.98
C ALA A 125 17.66 -6.99 -13.02
N ARG A 126 17.42 -7.28 -11.74
CA ARG A 126 18.46 -7.56 -10.73
C ARG A 126 18.54 -9.01 -10.29
N ALA A 127 17.42 -9.71 -10.28
CA ALA A 127 17.32 -11.11 -9.88
C ALA A 127 16.46 -11.87 -10.91
N PRO A 128 16.95 -12.04 -12.15
CA PRO A 128 16.19 -12.70 -13.22
C PRO A 128 15.88 -14.16 -12.89
N ASN A 129 16.69 -14.79 -12.06
CA ASN A 129 16.47 -16.16 -11.54
C ASN A 129 15.35 -16.25 -10.50
N CYS A 130 14.76 -15.13 -10.07
CA CYS A 130 13.71 -15.07 -9.05
C CYS A 130 12.36 -14.60 -9.62
N GLU A 131 12.15 -14.70 -10.94
CA GLU A 131 10.95 -14.24 -11.65
C GLU A 131 9.65 -14.74 -10.98
N GLU A 132 9.54 -16.04 -10.69
CA GLU A 132 8.38 -16.62 -10.04
C GLU A 132 8.10 -15.97 -8.67
N SER A 133 9.14 -15.78 -7.86
CA SER A 133 9.02 -15.16 -6.53
C SER A 133 8.63 -13.69 -6.63
N ILE A 134 9.19 -12.95 -7.59
CA ILE A 134 8.89 -11.54 -7.84
C ILE A 134 7.42 -11.38 -8.27
N GLN A 135 6.97 -12.19 -9.23
CA GLN A 135 5.63 -12.06 -9.78
C GLN A 135 4.57 -12.51 -8.78
N LYS A 136 4.84 -13.60 -8.02
CA LYS A 136 4.01 -14.01 -6.89
C LYS A 136 3.90 -12.91 -5.85
N ALA A 137 5.01 -12.31 -5.45
CA ALA A 137 5.04 -11.23 -4.46
C ALA A 137 4.29 -9.98 -4.92
N ALA A 138 4.51 -9.53 -6.15
CA ALA A 138 3.84 -8.35 -6.69
C ALA A 138 2.32 -8.55 -6.82
N ASN A 139 1.89 -9.74 -7.28
CA ASN A 139 0.48 -10.08 -7.39
C ASN A 139 -0.18 -10.27 -6.02
N ALA A 140 0.51 -10.88 -5.06
CA ALA A 140 -0.01 -11.08 -3.71
C ALA A 140 -0.12 -9.75 -2.95
N ALA A 141 0.88 -8.88 -3.06
CA ALA A 141 0.86 -7.56 -2.43
C ALA A 141 -0.19 -6.62 -3.06
N GLY A 142 -0.38 -6.67 -4.39
CA GLY A 142 -1.48 -5.98 -5.07
C GLY A 142 -2.85 -6.54 -4.68
N LYS A 143 -2.94 -7.85 -4.45
CA LYS A 143 -4.12 -8.48 -3.84
C LYS A 143 -4.24 -8.17 -2.36
N THR A 144 -3.22 -7.72 -1.65
CA THR A 144 -3.36 -7.36 -0.23
C THR A 144 -4.13 -6.05 -0.08
N GLU A 145 -4.18 -5.17 -1.09
CA GLU A 145 -5.21 -4.10 -1.15
C GLU A 145 -6.62 -4.66 -1.46
N SER A 146 -6.73 -5.88 -1.97
CA SER A 146 -8.00 -6.61 -2.25
C SER A 146 -8.37 -7.68 -1.21
N ASP A 147 -7.45 -8.09 -0.33
CA ASP A 147 -7.57 -9.21 0.63
C ASP A 147 -7.11 -8.83 2.05
N ALA A 148 -6.42 -7.70 2.28
CA ALA A 148 -6.53 -6.96 3.55
C ALA A 148 -7.83 -6.12 3.60
N ALA A 149 -8.66 -6.26 2.57
CA ALA A 149 -10.10 -6.01 2.58
C ALA A 149 -10.89 -7.30 2.87
N LYS A 150 -10.35 -8.19 3.72
CA LYS A 150 -11.09 -9.26 4.41
C LYS A 150 -11.04 -9.08 5.93
N GLU A 151 -11.21 -7.85 6.39
CA GLU A 151 -12.35 -7.53 7.24
C GLU A 151 -13.06 -6.37 6.54
N ASP A 152 -14.38 -6.49 6.40
CA ASP A 152 -15.24 -5.66 5.55
C ASP A 152 -15.01 -4.14 5.66
N GLU A 153 -14.30 -3.53 4.70
CA GLU A 153 -14.32 -2.09 4.46
C GLU A 153 -14.60 -1.84 2.97
N PRO A 154 -15.77 -1.27 2.63
CA PRO A 154 -16.20 -1.06 1.27
C PRO A 154 -15.48 0.13 0.65
N SER A 155 -14.90 -0.10 -0.52
CA SER A 155 -14.53 0.87 -1.57
C SER A 155 -14.89 2.32 -1.26
N ALA A 156 -13.90 3.14 -0.92
CA ALA A 156 -13.89 4.60 -0.94
C ALA A 156 -15.24 5.26 -1.28
N LEU A 157 -16.12 5.37 -0.29
CA LEU A 157 -17.37 6.09 -0.42
C LEU A 157 -17.09 7.54 -0.04
N ILE A 158 -17.00 8.41 -1.04
CA ILE A 158 -16.93 9.87 -0.83
C ILE A 158 -18.27 10.33 -0.26
N GLY A 159 -18.40 10.26 1.07
CA GLY A 159 -19.51 10.80 1.83
C GLY A 159 -19.16 12.19 2.34
N LYS A 160 -19.62 13.24 1.66
CA LYS A 160 -19.84 14.52 2.32
C LYS A 160 -21.01 14.33 3.28
N SER A 161 -20.74 14.23 4.58
CA SER A 161 -21.78 14.24 5.60
C SER A 161 -22.43 15.62 5.64
N ALA A 162 -23.74 15.66 5.39
CA ALA A 162 -24.58 16.80 5.72
C ALA A 162 -25.12 16.59 7.13
N GLY A 163 -24.63 17.36 8.10
CA GLY A 163 -25.13 17.33 9.48
C GLY A 163 -24.05 17.71 10.48
N ALA A 164 -24.16 18.90 11.05
CA ALA A 164 -23.11 19.54 11.85
C ALA A 164 -23.04 19.09 13.32
N ASN A 165 -23.77 18.07 13.78
CA ASN A 165 -23.98 17.86 15.23
C ASN A 165 -24.00 16.42 15.74
N GLU A 166 -23.53 15.42 15.00
CA GLU A 166 -23.45 14.06 15.55
C GLU A 166 -22.01 13.56 15.50
N GLY A 167 -21.53 13.15 16.68
CA GLY A 167 -20.16 12.72 16.92
C GLY A 167 -19.73 11.71 15.87
N PHE A 168 -18.59 11.98 15.24
CA PHE A 168 -17.97 11.07 14.31
C PHE A 168 -17.59 9.80 15.07
N ASP A 169 -18.41 8.75 14.95
CA ASP A 169 -18.02 7.40 15.32
C ASP A 169 -17.33 6.76 14.11
N PRO A 170 -16.00 6.55 14.15
CA PRO A 170 -15.25 5.90 13.07
C PRO A 170 -15.57 4.41 12.93
N ARG A 171 -16.40 3.82 13.80
CA ARG A 171 -16.74 2.39 13.78
C ARG A 171 -18.10 2.08 13.14
N GLU A 172 -18.85 3.08 12.72
CA GLU A 172 -20.18 2.85 12.17
C GLU A 172 -20.11 2.37 10.71
N ARG A 173 -20.79 1.24 10.43
CA ARG A 173 -20.77 0.58 9.13
C ARG A 173 -21.42 1.46 8.05
N LEU A 174 -20.73 1.62 6.92
CA LEU A 174 -21.25 2.29 5.74
C LEU A 174 -21.93 1.28 4.80
N ILE A 175 -23.18 1.57 4.42
CA ILE A 175 -23.97 0.81 3.46
C ILE A 175 -23.85 1.47 2.08
N PRO A 176 -23.51 0.70 1.03
CA PRO A 176 -23.49 1.23 -0.33
C PRO A 176 -24.92 1.52 -0.80
N VAL A 177 -25.11 2.70 -1.36
CA VAL A 177 -26.36 3.16 -1.98
C VAL A 177 -26.03 3.67 -3.38
N CYS A 178 -26.79 3.23 -4.38
CA CYS A 178 -26.72 3.81 -5.72
C CYS A 178 -27.65 5.03 -5.77
N ASP A 179 -27.08 6.20 -5.99
CA ASP A 179 -27.78 7.48 -6.06
C ASP A 179 -27.44 8.13 -7.41
N ASN A 180 -28.45 8.26 -8.28
CA ASN A 180 -28.30 8.83 -9.63
C ASN A 180 -27.18 8.17 -10.47
N GLY A 181 -26.98 6.86 -10.33
CA GLY A 181 -25.96 6.10 -11.05
C GLY A 181 -24.54 6.22 -10.47
N ALA A 182 -24.36 6.96 -9.37
CA ALA A 182 -23.12 7.02 -8.62
C ALA A 182 -23.21 6.22 -7.32
N GLN A 183 -22.15 5.49 -6.98
CA GLN A 183 -22.10 4.73 -5.75
C GLN A 183 -21.69 5.63 -4.58
N ARG A 184 -22.50 5.62 -3.51
CA ARG A 184 -22.31 6.41 -2.29
C ARG A 184 -22.37 5.52 -1.05
N GLY A 185 -21.76 5.99 0.03
CA GLY A 185 -21.77 5.33 1.33
C GLY A 185 -22.58 6.13 2.30
N VAL A 186 -23.59 5.47 2.85
CA VAL A 186 -24.49 6.04 3.83
C VAL A 186 -24.35 5.22 5.09
N ARG A 187 -24.25 5.88 6.25
CA ARG A 187 -24.23 5.19 7.55
C ARG A 187 -25.45 4.31 7.67
N GLU A 188 -25.30 3.11 8.23
CA GLU A 188 -26.41 2.15 8.37
C GLU A 188 -27.64 2.76 9.05
N SER A 189 -27.43 3.56 10.10
CA SER A 189 -28.48 4.32 10.79
C SER A 189 -29.21 5.34 9.90
N GLN A 190 -28.56 5.83 8.85
CA GLN A 190 -29.04 6.91 7.98
C GLN A 190 -29.59 6.41 6.64
N VAL A 191 -29.47 5.13 6.31
CA VAL A 191 -29.92 4.59 5.01
C VAL A 191 -31.40 4.80 4.78
N ALA A 192 -32.24 4.53 5.78
CA ALA A 192 -33.69 4.66 5.66
C ALA A 192 -34.10 6.12 5.36
N ASP A 193 -33.49 7.08 6.07
CA ASP A 193 -33.73 8.50 5.87
C ASP A 193 -33.18 9.02 4.53
N PHE A 194 -32.03 8.50 4.13
CA PHE A 194 -31.42 8.83 2.84
C PHE A 194 -32.31 8.37 1.68
N LEU A 195 -32.78 7.12 1.69
CA LEU A 195 -33.66 6.58 0.65
C LEU A 195 -35.02 7.30 0.61
N ARG A 196 -35.52 7.77 1.75
CA ARG A 196 -36.75 8.57 1.84
C ARG A 196 -36.59 9.96 1.21
N THR A 197 -35.40 10.56 1.31
CA THR A 197 -35.11 11.91 0.79
C THR A 197 -34.58 11.92 -0.65
N HIS A 198 -34.13 10.78 -1.17
CA HIS A 198 -33.58 10.63 -2.52
C HIS A 198 -34.40 9.62 -3.34
N PRO A 199 -35.58 10.00 -3.85
CA PRO A 199 -36.42 9.11 -4.64
C PRO A 199 -35.67 8.68 -5.92
N GLY A 200 -35.56 7.36 -6.13
CA GLY A 200 -34.76 6.77 -7.22
C GLY A 200 -33.41 6.22 -6.78
N SER A 201 -32.97 6.50 -5.55
CA SER A 201 -31.85 5.80 -4.93
C SER A 201 -32.26 4.42 -4.43
N PHE A 202 -31.33 3.46 -4.41
CA PHE A 202 -31.55 2.13 -3.83
C PHE A 202 -30.29 1.61 -3.12
N SER A 203 -30.49 0.81 -2.07
CA SER A 203 -29.39 0.15 -1.37
C SER A 203 -28.76 -0.92 -2.27
N GLY A 204 -27.44 -0.90 -2.39
CA GLY A 204 -26.68 -1.82 -3.23
C GLY A 204 -25.67 -1.11 -4.14
N ARG A 205 -25.00 -1.89 -4.99
CA ARG A 205 -24.06 -1.38 -5.98
C ARG A 205 -24.82 -0.89 -7.21
N CYS A 206 -24.32 0.17 -7.86
CA CYS A 206 -24.84 0.57 -9.16
C CYS A 206 -24.55 -0.52 -10.22
N ALA A 207 -25.47 -0.70 -11.17
CA ALA A 207 -25.23 -1.59 -12.30
C ALA A 207 -24.03 -1.07 -13.12
N PRO A 208 -23.05 -1.92 -13.49
CA PRO A 208 -21.95 -1.49 -14.32
C PRO A 208 -22.48 -1.12 -15.71
N THR A 209 -22.15 0.09 -16.17
CA THR A 209 -22.43 0.51 -17.55
C THR A 209 -21.71 -0.47 -18.50
N PRO A 210 -22.42 -1.16 -19.41
CA PRO A 210 -21.78 -2.09 -20.32
C PRO A 210 -20.78 -1.33 -21.20
N THR A 211 -19.51 -1.73 -21.15
CA THR A 211 -18.49 -1.24 -22.07
C THR A 211 -18.86 -1.70 -23.49
N PRO A 212 -18.86 -0.81 -24.51
CA PRO A 212 -19.12 -1.22 -25.87
C PRO A 212 -18.00 -2.17 -26.33
N SER A 213 -18.41 -3.39 -26.69
CA SER A 213 -17.55 -4.45 -27.23
C SER A 213 -16.90 -3.98 -28.53
N SER A 214 -15.58 -3.84 -28.55
CA SER A 214 -14.82 -3.59 -29.77
C SER A 214 -14.89 -4.82 -30.68
N SER A 215 -15.65 -4.72 -31.78
CA SER A 215 -15.67 -5.71 -32.86
C SER A 215 -14.27 -5.94 -33.44
N PRO A 216 -13.93 -7.15 -33.89
CA PRO A 216 -12.63 -7.42 -34.50
C PRO A 216 -12.54 -6.79 -35.90
N THR A 217 -11.58 -5.88 -36.08
CA THR A 217 -11.19 -5.33 -37.38
C THR A 217 -10.64 -6.44 -38.27
N VAL A 218 -11.41 -6.82 -39.29
CA VAL A 218 -10.99 -7.72 -40.36
C VAL A 218 -9.82 -7.08 -41.12
N ARG A 219 -8.67 -7.76 -41.13
CA ARG A 219 -7.44 -7.32 -41.78
C ARG A 219 -7.49 -7.71 -43.28
N PRO A 220 -7.26 -6.79 -44.24
CA PRO A 220 -7.22 -7.15 -45.66
C PRO A 220 -5.98 -7.96 -46.01
N ALA A 221 -6.14 -8.99 -46.85
CA ALA A 221 -5.07 -9.83 -47.38
C ALA A 221 -4.16 -9.04 -48.33
N ALA A 222 -2.85 -9.24 -48.19
CA ALA A 222 -1.83 -8.64 -49.07
C ALA A 222 -1.82 -9.30 -50.46
N PRO A 223 -1.60 -8.55 -51.55
CA PRO A 223 -1.48 -9.11 -52.89
C PRO A 223 -0.13 -9.80 -53.13
N ALA A 224 -0.17 -10.93 -53.83
CA ALA A 224 0.98 -11.74 -54.21
C ALA A 224 1.90 -11.03 -55.22
N LYS A 225 3.22 -11.17 -55.05
CA LYS A 225 4.25 -10.72 -56.01
C LYS A 225 4.30 -11.66 -57.23
N PRO A 226 4.34 -11.14 -58.47
CA PRO A 226 4.59 -11.95 -59.66
C PRO A 226 6.08 -12.26 -59.83
N GLY A 227 6.37 -13.50 -60.25
CA GLY A 227 7.70 -14.05 -60.46
C GLY A 227 8.42 -13.42 -61.66
N ILE A 228 9.72 -13.16 -61.46
CA ILE A 228 10.64 -12.75 -62.53
C ILE A 228 11.24 -14.04 -63.11
N SER A 229 10.87 -14.32 -64.35
CA SER A 229 11.46 -15.39 -65.18
C SER A 229 12.68 -14.81 -65.91
N ALA A 230 13.85 -15.42 -65.72
CA ALA A 230 15.07 -15.10 -66.47
C ALA A 230 15.06 -15.77 -67.86
N PRO A 231 15.64 -15.13 -68.89
CA PRO A 231 16.16 -15.84 -70.05
C PRO A 231 17.69 -15.98 -70.03
N ARG A 232 18.14 -16.99 -70.78
CA ARG A 232 19.49 -17.58 -70.90
C ARG A 232 20.62 -16.62 -71.23
#